data_AF-A0A0C2G243-F1
#
_entry.id   AF-A0A0C2G243-F1
#
_cell.length_a   1.000
_cell.length_b   1.000
_cell.length_c   1.000
_cell.angle_alpha   90.00
_cell.angle_beta   90.00
_cell.angle_gamma   90.00
#
_symmetry.space_group_name_H-M   'P 1'
#
loop_
_entity.id
_entity.type
_entity.pdbx_description
1 polymer ?
#
loop_
_entity_poly.entity_id
_entity_poly.type
_entity_poly.pdbx_seq_one_letter_code
_entity_poly.pdbx_strand_id
1 'polypeptide(L)'
;MGLISAREAVDLCRFSTDPEDGTRSVVMVSVTHPSAPLREGIVRVHTHPSLLVISPSGKDTKVTSIIQAEMHLMGVPAGITDSLVPKGILSFFDDLRAYSSKDLKLNLNQSLTGWVP
;
A
#
# COMPACT_ATOMS: atom_id res chain seq x y z
N MET A 1 14.30 -18.05 -8.54
CA MET A 1 12.87 -18.34 -8.31
C MET A 1 12.62 -18.27 -6.81
N GLY A 2 12.01 -17.18 -6.34
CA GLY A 2 11.77 -16.97 -4.91
C GLY A 2 10.69 -17.92 -4.38
N LEU A 3 10.77 -18.27 -3.11
CA LEU A 3 9.82 -19.12 -2.38
C LEU A 3 8.38 -18.55 -2.33
N ILE A 4 8.20 -17.35 -2.84
CA ILE A 4 7.01 -16.51 -2.76
C ILE A 4 6.74 -16.01 -4.19
N SER A 5 5.62 -16.42 -4.79
CA SER A 5 5.16 -15.94 -6.11
C SER A 5 4.86 -14.44 -6.10
N ALA A 6 4.67 -13.81 -7.26
CA ALA A 6 4.22 -12.41 -7.30
C ALA A 6 2.80 -12.27 -6.72
N ARG A 7 2.54 -11.13 -6.08
CA ARG A 7 1.23 -10.80 -5.48
C ARG A 7 0.68 -9.51 -6.08
N GLU A 8 -0.63 -9.42 -6.14
CA GLU A 8 -1.35 -8.21 -6.53
C GLU A 8 -2.53 -7.95 -5.59
N ALA A 9 -2.80 -6.68 -5.31
CA ALA A 9 -3.99 -6.22 -4.59
C ALA A 9 -4.91 -5.46 -5.56
N VAL A 10 -6.22 -5.58 -5.36
CA VAL A 10 -7.21 -4.76 -6.05
C VAL A 10 -8.11 -4.18 -4.98
N ASP A 11 -7.83 -2.93 -4.63
CA ASP A 11 -8.42 -2.30 -3.46
C ASP A 11 -9.22 -1.05 -3.86
N LEU A 12 -10.41 -0.92 -3.28
CA LEU A 12 -11.15 0.34 -3.30
C LEU A 12 -10.48 1.29 -2.30
N CYS A 13 -9.98 2.40 -2.80
CA CYS A 13 -9.27 3.40 -2.02
C CYS A 13 -10.14 4.65 -1.83
N ARG A 14 -10.43 5.03 -0.59
CA ARG A 14 -11.11 6.27 -0.26
C ARG A 14 -10.12 7.26 0.33
N PHE A 15 -9.93 8.38 -0.35
CA PHE A 15 -9.09 9.48 0.10
C PHE A 15 -9.92 10.52 0.83
N SER A 16 -9.38 11.04 1.92
CA SER A 16 -9.96 12.17 2.65
C SER A 16 -8.86 13.12 3.11
N THR A 17 -9.22 14.39 3.19
CA THR A 17 -8.40 15.43 3.80
C THR A 17 -9.25 16.09 4.88
N ASP A 18 -8.73 16.10 6.10
CA ASP A 18 -9.32 16.83 7.20
C ASP A 18 -9.10 18.34 6.95
N PRO A 19 -10.17 19.15 6.87
CA PRO A 19 -10.06 20.58 6.62
C PRO A 19 -9.49 21.37 7.80
N GLU A 20 -9.50 20.84 9.02
CA GLU A 20 -9.09 21.57 10.22
C GLU A 20 -7.58 21.55 10.42
N ASP A 21 -6.97 20.36 10.31
CA ASP A 21 -5.54 20.16 10.57
C ASP A 21 -4.75 19.79 9.31
N GLY A 22 -5.41 19.57 8.18
CA GLY A 22 -4.78 19.16 6.93
C GLY A 22 -4.32 17.70 6.89
N THR A 23 -4.71 16.88 7.86
CA THR A 23 -4.44 15.44 7.89
C THR A 23 -5.03 14.79 6.65
N ARG A 24 -4.22 14.01 5.94
CA ARG A 24 -4.63 13.24 4.77
C ARG A 24 -4.68 11.77 5.12
N SER A 25 -5.71 11.08 4.70
CA SER A 25 -5.82 9.64 4.90
C SER A 25 -6.32 8.94 3.66
N VAL A 26 -5.89 7.70 3.50
CA VAL A 26 -6.49 6.75 2.56
C VAL A 26 -6.87 5.49 3.31
N VAL A 27 -8.14 5.11 3.19
CA VAL A 27 -8.66 3.83 3.62
C VAL A 27 -8.73 2.92 2.40
N MET A 28 -8.29 1.68 2.56
CA MET A 28 -8.26 0.68 1.48
C MET A 28 -8.87 -0.64 1.94
N VAL A 29 -9.63 -1.26 1.06
CA VAL A 29 -10.23 -2.59 1.26
C VAL A 29 -10.31 -3.31 -0.08
N SER A 30 -10.08 -4.61 -0.08
CA SER A 30 -10.14 -5.40 -1.29
C SER A 30 -11.53 -5.45 -1.91
N VAL A 31 -11.55 -5.37 -3.24
CA VAL A 31 -12.74 -5.48 -4.08
C VAL A 31 -12.47 -6.35 -5.30
N THR A 32 -13.54 -6.92 -5.84
CA THR A 32 -13.49 -7.55 -7.17
C THR A 32 -13.91 -6.53 -8.21
N HIS A 33 -13.08 -6.31 -9.23
CA HIS A 33 -13.38 -5.39 -10.32
C HIS A 33 -13.21 -6.07 -11.69
N PRO A 34 -14.18 -5.97 -12.62
CA PRO A 34 -14.11 -6.64 -13.93
C PRO A 34 -12.91 -6.26 -14.79
N SER A 35 -12.41 -5.02 -14.66
CA SER A 35 -11.21 -4.57 -15.39
C SER A 35 -9.89 -5.10 -14.81
N ALA A 36 -9.94 -5.77 -13.65
CA ALA A 36 -8.78 -6.35 -12.98
C ALA A 36 -9.01 -7.85 -12.71
N PRO A 37 -9.12 -8.68 -13.76
CA PRO A 37 -9.29 -10.13 -13.62
C PRO A 37 -8.04 -10.77 -13.01
N LEU A 38 -8.19 -11.99 -12.50
CA LEU A 38 -7.06 -12.78 -11.99
C LEU A 38 -6.07 -13.06 -13.11
N ARG A 39 -4.78 -12.97 -12.80
CA ARG A 39 -3.68 -13.23 -13.73
C ARG A 39 -2.98 -14.54 -13.37
N GLU A 40 -2.67 -15.34 -14.39
CA GLU A 40 -1.96 -16.60 -14.20
C GLU A 40 -0.59 -16.36 -13.54
N GLY A 41 -0.25 -17.21 -12.57
CA GLY A 41 1.02 -17.12 -11.83
C GLY A 41 1.11 -15.98 -10.79
N ILE A 42 0.08 -15.15 -10.65
CA ILE A 42 0.02 -14.05 -9.68
C ILE A 42 -1.05 -14.37 -8.63
N VAL A 43 -0.67 -14.25 -7.35
CA VAL A 43 -1.60 -14.48 -6.23
C VAL A 43 -2.31 -13.17 -5.91
N ARG A 44 -3.64 -13.14 -6.03
CA ARG A 44 -4.47 -12.03 -5.55
C ARG A 44 -4.50 -12.04 -4.03
N VAL A 45 -4.04 -10.97 -3.40
CA VAL A 45 -4.15 -10.79 -1.94
C VAL A 45 -5.52 -10.26 -1.58
N HIS A 46 -5.93 -10.51 -0.34
CA HIS A 46 -7.13 -9.92 0.24
C HIS A 46 -6.75 -8.92 1.34
N THR A 47 -6.84 -7.63 1.02
CA THR A 47 -6.66 -6.51 1.93
C THR A 47 -7.95 -6.31 2.75
N HIS A 48 -7.84 -6.53 4.06
CA HIS A 48 -8.85 -6.12 5.03
C HIS A 48 -8.80 -4.59 5.21
N PRO A 49 -9.84 -3.94 5.79
CA PRO A 49 -9.83 -2.50 6.03
C PRO A 49 -8.50 -2.02 6.64
N SER A 50 -7.76 -1.28 5.83
CA SER A 50 -6.40 -0.82 6.10
C SER A 50 -6.32 0.68 5.90
N LEU A 51 -5.31 1.32 6.49
CA LEU A 51 -5.24 2.77 6.62
C LEU A 51 -3.81 3.28 6.42
N LEU A 52 -3.66 4.34 5.65
CA LEU A 52 -2.49 5.20 5.67
C LEU A 52 -2.93 6.61 6.06
N VAL A 53 -2.30 7.18 7.09
CA VAL A 53 -2.52 8.55 7.55
C VAL A 53 -1.23 9.34 7.42
N ILE A 54 -1.34 10.56 6.92
CA ILE A 54 -0.28 11.54 6.79
C ILE A 54 -0.78 12.79 7.51
N SER A 55 -0.19 13.10 8.66
CA SER A 55 -0.58 14.26 9.46
C SER A 55 0.60 15.22 9.68
N PRO A 56 0.36 16.53 9.80
CA PRO A 56 1.40 17.46 10.19
C PRO A 56 1.97 17.14 11.58
N SER A 57 3.28 17.31 11.75
CA SER A 57 3.96 17.10 13.03
C SER A 57 5.02 18.16 13.24
N GLY A 58 4.59 19.38 13.59
CA GLY A 58 5.48 20.52 13.75
C GLY A 58 6.11 20.93 12.41
N LYS A 59 7.43 20.76 12.27
CA LYS A 59 8.16 20.97 11.01
C LYS A 59 8.25 19.71 10.15
N ASP A 60 7.84 18.56 10.70
CA ASP A 60 7.89 17.26 10.05
C ASP A 60 6.49 16.80 9.66
N THR A 61 6.44 15.64 8.99
CA THR A 61 5.20 14.93 8.66
C THR A 61 5.22 13.57 9.34
N LYS A 62 4.16 13.24 10.06
CA LYS A 62 3.97 11.91 10.63
C LYS A 62 3.18 11.06 9.65
N VAL A 63 3.75 9.92 9.28
CA VAL A 63 3.08 8.92 8.44
C VAL A 63 2.82 7.67 9.27
N THR A 64 1.57 7.23 9.32
CA THR A 64 1.14 6.02 10.03
C THR A 64 0.49 5.07 9.04
N SER A 65 0.94 3.82 9.00
CA SER A 65 0.38 2.78 8.14
C SER A 65 -0.11 1.61 8.98
N ILE A 66 -1.36 1.20 8.76
CA ILE A 66 -1.99 0.01 9.32
C ILE A 66 -2.38 -0.85 8.13
N ILE A 67 -1.74 -2.01 8.00
CA ILE A 67 -1.98 -2.95 6.91
C ILE A 67 -2.41 -4.28 7.51
N GLN A 68 -3.57 -4.76 7.06
CA GLN A 68 -4.05 -6.10 7.35
C GLN A 68 -4.41 -6.76 6.02
N ALA A 69 -3.66 -7.80 5.64
CA ALA A 69 -3.87 -8.48 4.37
C ALA A 69 -3.62 -9.98 4.49
N GLU A 70 -4.44 -10.77 3.80
CA GLU A 70 -4.21 -12.18 3.56
C GLU A 70 -3.37 -12.34 2.30
N MET A 71 -2.13 -12.78 2.49
CA MET A 71 -1.18 -12.98 1.39
C MET A 71 -1.16 -14.41 0.84
N HIS A 72 -2.08 -15.27 1.32
CA HIS A 72 -2.21 -16.69 0.96
C HIS A 72 -0.86 -17.43 0.95
N LEU A 73 -0.13 -17.34 2.07
CA LEU A 73 1.21 -17.92 2.25
C LEU A 73 1.20 -19.39 2.71
N MET A 74 0.11 -20.11 2.45
CA MET A 74 0.01 -21.52 2.85
C MET A 74 1.14 -22.33 2.22
N GLY A 75 1.89 -23.08 3.04
CA GLY A 75 3.05 -23.85 2.59
C GLY A 75 4.38 -23.07 2.53
N VAL A 76 4.38 -21.77 2.84
CA VAL A 76 5.62 -21.00 3.01
C VAL A 76 6.14 -21.18 4.45
N PRO A 77 7.45 -21.40 4.66
CA PRO A 77 8.03 -21.51 6.00
C PRO A 77 7.74 -20.32 6.91
N ALA A 78 7.40 -20.57 8.17
CA ALA A 78 6.99 -19.55 9.15
C ALA A 78 8.01 -18.40 9.30
N GLY A 79 9.31 -18.71 9.38
CA GLY A 79 10.35 -17.66 9.47
C GLY A 79 10.37 -16.69 8.27
N ILE A 80 9.87 -17.12 7.11
CA ILE A 80 9.69 -16.26 5.94
C ILE A 80 8.40 -15.47 6.06
N THR A 81 7.29 -16.10 6.44
CA THR A 81 5.99 -15.42 6.58
C THR A 81 6.03 -14.33 7.65
N ASP A 82 6.69 -14.60 8.77
CA ASP A 82 6.78 -13.71 9.93
C ASP A 82 7.67 -12.50 9.65
N SER A 83 8.61 -12.61 8.71
CA SER A 83 9.49 -11.50 8.34
C SER A 83 9.04 -10.73 7.10
N LEU A 84 8.15 -11.30 6.28
CA LEU A 84 7.72 -10.68 5.02
C LEU A 84 6.98 -9.36 5.25
N VAL A 85 5.94 -9.35 6.09
CA VAL A 85 5.14 -8.14 6.35
C VAL A 85 5.97 -7.05 7.03
N PRO A 86 6.69 -7.33 8.14
CA PRO A 86 7.48 -6.29 8.79
C PRO A 86 8.56 -5.69 7.89
N LYS A 87 9.27 -6.53 7.12
CA LYS A 87 10.28 -6.03 6.16
C LYS A 87 9.64 -5.19 5.05
N GLY A 88 8.50 -5.62 4.52
CA GLY A 88 7.77 -4.86 3.50
C GLY A 88 7.36 -3.47 3.99
N ILE A 89 6.86 -3.37 5.23
CA ILE A 89 6.51 -2.08 5.85
C ILE A 89 7.74 -1.19 6.04
N LEU A 90 8.86 -1.75 6.52
CA LEU A 90 10.11 -0.99 6.67
C LEU A 90 10.63 -0.48 5.33
N SER A 91 10.69 -1.33 4.31
CA SER A 91 11.09 -0.93 2.97
C SER A 91 10.18 0.14 2.38
N PHE A 92 8.87 0.07 2.61
CA PHE A 92 7.94 1.13 2.22
C PHE A 92 8.31 2.49 2.85
N PHE A 93 8.64 2.54 4.14
CA PHE A 93 9.02 3.79 4.79
C PHE A 93 10.40 4.30 4.33
N ASP A 94 11.34 3.39 4.06
CA ASP A 94 12.65 3.74 3.50
C ASP A 94 12.51 4.34 2.09
N ASP A 95 11.71 3.70 1.23
CA ASP A 95 11.40 4.18 -0.12
C ASP A 95 10.68 5.52 -0.08
N LEU A 96 9.72 5.69 0.83
CA LEU A 96 8.99 6.95 1.00
C LEU A 96 9.94 8.09 1.40
N ARG A 97 10.87 7.84 2.34
CA ARG A 97 11.88 8.82 2.75
C ARG A 97 12.82 9.16 1.59
N ALA A 98 13.29 8.16 0.86
CA ALA A 98 14.18 8.36 -0.29
C ALA A 98 13.48 9.10 -1.44
N TYR A 99 12.17 8.89 -1.61
CA TYR A 99 11.38 9.59 -2.61
C TYR A 99 11.10 11.05 -2.19
N SER A 100 10.72 11.30 -0.94
CA SER A 100 10.41 12.64 -0.43
C SER A 100 11.63 13.56 -0.31
N SER A 101 12.86 13.01 -0.24
CA SER A 101 14.09 13.80 -0.27
C SER A 101 14.47 14.33 -1.65
N LYS A 102 13.79 13.89 -2.72
CA LYS A 102 14.04 14.38 -4.09
C LYS A 102 13.35 15.72 -4.30
N ASP A 103 13.85 16.52 -5.25
CA ASP A 103 13.10 17.69 -5.74
C ASP A 103 11.87 17.20 -6.54
N LEU A 104 10.74 17.07 -5.84
CA LEU A 104 9.53 16.47 -6.37
C LEU A 104 8.75 17.47 -7.24
N LYS A 105 8.90 17.34 -8.56
CA LYS A 105 7.97 17.95 -9.51
C LYS A 105 6.73 17.08 -9.65
N LEU A 106 5.76 17.26 -8.75
CA LEU A 106 4.50 16.52 -8.78
C LEU A 106 3.63 17.01 -9.94
N ASN A 107 3.31 16.10 -10.87
CA ASN A 107 2.26 16.32 -11.86
C ASN A 107 0.96 15.70 -11.37
N LEU A 108 0.07 16.53 -10.82
CA LEU A 108 -1.22 16.08 -10.28
C LEU A 108 -2.20 15.57 -11.35
N ASN A 109 -1.91 15.84 -12.63
CA ASN A 109 -2.72 15.36 -13.76
C ASN A 109 -2.20 14.04 -14.34
N GLN A 110 -1.13 13.48 -13.79
CA GLN A 110 -0.57 12.23 -14.27
C GLN A 110 -1.49 11.06 -13.88
N SER A 111 -1.90 10.27 -14.88
CA SER A 111 -2.58 9.00 -14.63
C SER A 111 -1.66 8.09 -13.81
N LEU A 112 -2.15 7.65 -12.66
CA LEU A 112 -1.42 6.73 -11.80
C LEU A 112 -1.50 5.32 -12.40
N THR A 113 -0.35 4.66 -12.54
CA THR A 113 -0.31 3.28 -13.03
C THR A 113 -1.14 2.37 -12.11
N GLY A 114 -2.02 1.57 -12.69
CA GLY A 114 -2.88 0.64 -11.94
C GLY A 114 -4.14 1.27 -11.33
N TRP A 115 -4.34 2.58 -11.49
CA TRP A 115 -5.60 3.21 -11.13
C TRP A 115 -6.66 2.99 -12.20
N VAL A 116 -7.81 2.50 -11.77
CA VAL A 116 -9.02 2.39 -12.58
C VAL A 116 -9.97 3.50 -12.09
N PRO A 117 -10.41 4.43 -12.96
CA PRO A 117 -11.35 5.49 -12.60
C PRO A 117 -12.77 4.98 -12.33
#